data_AF-A0A075G4E2-F1
#
_entry.id   AF-A0A075G4E2-F1
#
_cell.length_a   1.000
_cell.length_b   1.000
_cell.length_c   1.000
_cell.angle_alpha   90.00
_cell.angle_beta   90.00
_cell.angle_gamma   90.00
#
_symmetry.space_group_name_H-M   'P 1'
#
loop_
_entity.id
_entity.type
_entity.pdbx_description
1 polymer ?
#
loop_
_entity_poly.entity_id
_entity_poly.type
_entity_poly.pdbx_seq_one_letter_code
_entity_poly.pdbx_strand_id
1 'polypeptide(L)'
;MMRTILLLTFVVSLIGIFIISPLSFAEDDTSDEDRIRLPGWIKDIAKMWHDGRIGDETFVGTVEWLIDNKIIVIPDTDAKPDTTDHVPAWVKNNAGWWASGQINDQTFVNGLQYLIQIGLIQVQQGGGGGGGGY
;
A
#
# COMPACT_ATOMS: atom_id res chain seq x y z
N MET A 1 -36.54 -16.13 16.71
CA MET A 1 -36.34 -14.99 17.64
C MET A 1 -34.85 -14.67 17.63
N MET A 2 -34.47 -13.44 17.22
CA MET A 2 -33.10 -12.84 17.14
C MET A 2 -32.05 -13.63 16.32
N ARG A 3 -31.75 -13.34 15.04
CA ARG A 3 -31.03 -12.18 14.48
C ARG A 3 -29.78 -11.76 15.28
N THR A 4 -28.67 -12.48 15.09
CA THR A 4 -27.32 -11.95 15.24
C THR A 4 -26.50 -12.30 14.01
N ILE A 5 -26.38 -11.27 13.19
CA ILE A 5 -25.50 -11.10 12.04
C ILE A 5 -24.07 -11.50 12.44
N LEU A 6 -23.63 -12.67 11.99
CA LEU A 6 -22.22 -13.12 11.96
C LEU A 6 -21.48 -12.43 10.79
N LEU A 7 -21.61 -11.10 10.68
CA LEU A 7 -20.81 -10.33 9.73
C LEU A 7 -19.49 -9.95 10.42
N LEU A 8 -18.40 -10.55 9.90
CA LEU A 8 -17.27 -9.76 9.40
C LEU A 8 -16.37 -9.03 10.42
N THR A 9 -15.99 -9.66 11.55
CA THR A 9 -15.05 -9.03 12.49
C THR A 9 -13.79 -9.82 12.87
N PHE A 10 -13.43 -10.92 12.19
CA PHE A 10 -12.22 -11.68 12.56
C PHE A 10 -11.36 -12.18 11.39
N VAL A 11 -11.19 -11.38 10.33
CA VAL A 11 -10.11 -11.60 9.33
C VAL A 11 -8.96 -10.60 9.53
N VAL A 12 -9.07 -9.68 10.49
CA VAL A 12 -8.15 -8.52 10.59
C VAL A 12 -7.26 -8.54 11.84
N SER A 13 -7.23 -9.64 12.61
CA SER A 13 -6.31 -9.72 13.74
C SER A 13 -5.12 -10.64 13.42
N LEU A 14 -3.99 -10.02 13.06
CA LEU A 14 -2.62 -10.51 13.26
C LEU A 14 -2.09 -11.56 12.25
N ILE A 15 -1.47 -11.05 11.17
CA ILE A 15 -0.24 -11.60 10.56
C ILE A 15 -0.33 -13.01 9.93
N GLY A 16 -0.23 -13.06 8.61
CA GLY A 16 0.63 -14.06 7.96
C GLY A 16 0.01 -15.10 7.03
N ILE A 17 -1.27 -15.01 6.64
CA ILE A 17 -1.84 -15.95 5.65
C ILE A 17 -2.75 -15.20 4.67
N PHE A 18 -2.17 -14.71 3.58
CA PHE A 18 -2.91 -14.45 2.33
C PHE A 18 -2.57 -15.53 1.28
N ILE A 19 -2.57 -16.78 1.73
CA ILE A 19 -2.57 -17.97 0.87
C ILE A 19 -3.55 -18.91 1.58
N ILE A 20 -4.84 -19.03 1.24
CA ILE A 20 -5.38 -19.56 0.01
C ILE A 20 -6.87 -19.20 0.06
N SER A 21 -7.29 -18.23 -0.74
CA SER A 21 -8.56 -18.37 -1.43
C SER A 21 -8.34 -17.81 -2.83
N PRO A 22 -8.16 -18.67 -3.85
CA PRO A 22 -7.91 -18.24 -5.22
C PRO A 22 -9.12 -17.54 -5.89
N LEU A 23 -10.09 -17.05 -5.09
CA LEU A 23 -11.32 -16.42 -5.56
C LEU A 23 -11.50 -14.94 -5.14
N SER A 24 -10.66 -14.38 -4.26
CA SER A 24 -10.82 -12.96 -3.85
C SER A 24 -9.95 -11.97 -4.64
N PHE A 25 -8.90 -12.46 -5.29
CA PHE A 25 -8.15 -11.72 -6.29
C PHE A 25 -8.26 -12.52 -7.58
N ALA A 26 -9.44 -12.46 -8.20
CA ALA A 26 -9.66 -13.09 -9.48
C ALA A 26 -8.57 -12.64 -10.47
N GLU A 27 -8.09 -13.59 -11.25
CA GLU A 27 -7.30 -13.40 -12.46
C GLU A 27 -7.80 -12.14 -13.19
N ASP A 28 -6.99 -11.08 -13.16
CA ASP A 28 -7.29 -9.88 -13.94
C ASP A 28 -6.79 -10.20 -15.36
N ASP A 29 -7.73 -10.46 -16.27
CA ASP A 29 -7.51 -10.73 -17.72
C ASP A 29 -7.04 -9.46 -18.46
N THR A 30 -6.30 -8.59 -17.76
CA THR A 30 -5.59 -7.46 -18.34
C THR A 30 -4.32 -7.97 -18.97
N SER A 31 -4.13 -7.67 -20.24
CA SER A 31 -2.86 -7.94 -20.93
C SER A 31 -1.67 -7.41 -20.12
N ASP A 32 -0.52 -8.07 -20.16
CA ASP A 32 0.70 -7.67 -19.43
C ASP A 32 1.19 -6.23 -19.73
N GLU A 33 0.58 -5.58 -20.73
CA GLU A 33 0.79 -4.19 -21.15
C GLU A 33 0.11 -3.17 -20.20
N ASP A 34 -1.00 -3.52 -19.53
CA ASP A 34 -1.76 -2.61 -18.66
C ASP A 34 -1.38 -2.72 -17.17
N ARG A 35 -0.50 -3.66 -16.83
CA ARG A 35 -0.08 -3.89 -15.44
C ARG A 35 0.85 -2.77 -14.98
N ILE A 36 0.57 -2.20 -13.80
CA ILE A 36 1.46 -1.22 -13.19
C ILE A 36 2.83 -1.88 -12.98
N ARG A 37 3.88 -1.28 -13.57
CA ARG A 37 5.27 -1.70 -13.37
C ARG A 37 6.01 -0.65 -12.56
N LEU A 38 6.48 -1.04 -11.39
CA LEU A 38 7.25 -0.15 -10.52
C LEU A 38 8.72 -0.14 -10.97
N PRO A 39 9.38 1.03 -10.97
CA PRO A 39 10.81 1.10 -11.21
C PRO A 39 11.59 0.21 -10.24
N GLY A 40 12.58 -0.54 -10.74
CA GLY A 40 13.30 -1.54 -9.94
C GLY A 40 13.95 -0.99 -8.66
N TRP A 41 14.42 0.26 -8.69
CA TRP A 41 15.01 0.93 -7.52
C TRP A 41 14.03 1.08 -6.34
N ILE A 42 12.72 1.09 -6.59
CA ILE A 42 11.70 1.15 -5.52
C ILE A 42 11.74 -0.13 -4.68
N LYS A 43 12.08 -1.29 -5.25
CA LYS A 43 12.21 -2.55 -4.48
C LYS A 43 13.34 -2.48 -3.46
N ASP A 44 14.42 -1.80 -3.79
CA ASP A 44 15.52 -1.58 -2.85
C ASP A 44 15.09 -0.69 -1.69
N ILE A 45 14.30 0.36 -1.96
CA ILE A 45 13.70 1.20 -0.92
C ILE A 45 12.77 0.38 0.00
N ALA A 46 11.87 -0.41 -0.58
CA ALA A 46 10.98 -1.28 0.19
C ALA A 46 11.73 -2.30 1.05
N LYS A 47 12.80 -2.88 0.52
CA LYS A 47 13.68 -3.77 1.28
C LYS A 47 14.35 -3.05 2.45
N MET A 48 14.92 -1.87 2.20
CA MET A 48 15.56 -1.08 3.26
C MET A 48 14.56 -0.65 4.35
N TRP A 49 13.31 -0.35 3.97
CA TRP A 49 12.26 -0.02 4.92
C TRP A 49 11.83 -1.24 5.75
N HIS A 50 11.68 -2.40 5.12
CA HIS A 50 11.43 -3.67 5.80
C HIS A 50 12.55 -4.02 6.80
N ASP A 51 13.80 -3.88 6.37
CA ASP A 51 14.98 -4.16 7.19
C ASP A 51 15.22 -3.11 8.29
N GLY A 52 14.38 -2.08 8.40
CA GLY A 52 14.51 -0.99 9.38
C GLY A 52 15.72 -0.08 9.13
N ARG A 53 16.30 -0.12 7.94
CA ARG A 53 17.46 0.71 7.53
C ARG A 53 17.08 2.13 7.16
N ILE A 54 15.80 2.35 6.82
CA ILE A 54 15.19 3.68 6.62
C ILE A 54 13.88 3.78 7.40
N GLY A 55 13.53 5.01 7.81
CA GLY A 55 12.28 5.32 8.50
C GLY A 55 11.06 5.38 7.58
N ASP A 56 9.90 5.57 8.19
CA ASP A 56 8.61 5.64 7.48
C ASP A 56 8.57 6.85 6.56
N GLU A 57 9.14 7.98 6.99
CA GLU A 57 9.23 9.23 6.24
C GLU A 57 9.89 9.04 4.86
N THR A 58 10.98 8.27 4.78
CA THR A 58 11.69 8.02 3.52
C THR A 58 10.86 7.14 2.58
N PHE A 59 10.21 6.12 3.13
CA PHE A 59 9.36 5.24 2.34
C PHE A 59 8.11 5.97 1.85
N VAL A 60 7.44 6.73 2.72
CA VAL A 60 6.27 7.55 2.39
C VAL A 60 6.62 8.59 1.34
N GLY A 61 7.74 9.30 1.47
CA GLY A 61 8.20 10.25 0.44
C GLY A 61 8.48 9.59 -0.91
N THR A 62 8.89 8.31 -0.92
CA THR A 62 9.02 7.53 -2.16
C THR A 62 7.64 7.23 -2.78
N VAL A 63 6.64 6.91 -1.95
CA VAL A 63 5.25 6.71 -2.40
C VAL A 63 4.66 8.01 -2.94
N GLU A 64 4.91 9.14 -2.29
CA GLU A 64 4.53 10.48 -2.79
C GLU A 64 5.13 10.76 -4.16
N TRP A 65 6.43 10.49 -4.32
CA TRP A 65 7.10 10.64 -5.60
C TRP A 65 6.44 9.78 -6.70
N LEU A 66 6.03 8.54 -6.40
CA LEU A 66 5.31 7.68 -7.35
C LEU A 66 3.94 8.25 -7.75
N ILE A 67 3.24 8.88 -6.81
CA ILE A 67 1.94 9.54 -7.06
C ILE A 67 2.12 10.80 -7.90
N ASP A 68 3.12 11.61 -7.58
CA ASP A 68 3.44 12.85 -8.32
C ASP A 68 3.82 12.56 -9.77
N ASN A 69 4.60 11.49 -9.99
CA ASN A 69 5.00 11.03 -11.32
C ASN A 69 3.90 10.21 -12.04
N LYS A 70 2.69 10.13 -11.47
CA LYS A 70 1.54 9.41 -12.06
C LYS A 70 1.80 7.93 -12.34
N ILE A 71 2.73 7.32 -11.59
CA ILE A 71 3.00 5.88 -11.63
C ILE A 71 1.97 5.15 -10.76
N ILE A 72 1.60 5.72 -9.61
CA ILE A 72 0.48 5.28 -8.79
C ILE A 72 -0.62 6.34 -8.87
N VAL A 73 -1.84 5.91 -9.21
CA VAL A 73 -3.04 6.75 -9.15
C VAL A 73 -3.85 6.33 -7.92
N ILE A 74 -4.21 7.27 -7.05
CA ILE A 74 -5.09 6.99 -5.92
C ILE A 74 -6.54 7.19 -6.40
N PRO A 75 -7.40 6.16 -6.32
CA PRO A 75 -8.80 6.33 -6.68
C PRO A 75 -9.52 7.17 -5.62
N ASP A 76 -10.43 8.03 -6.08
CA ASP A 76 -11.33 8.79 -5.21
C ASP A 76 -12.11 7.84 -4.31
N THR A 77 -12.17 8.15 -3.01
CA THR A 77 -12.90 7.34 -2.03
C THR A 77 -13.56 8.22 -0.98
N ASP A 78 -14.71 7.77 -0.48
CA ASP A 78 -15.44 8.42 0.62
C ASP A 78 -14.97 7.92 2.01
N ALA A 79 -13.86 7.17 2.06
CA ALA A 79 -13.33 6.63 3.30
C ALA A 79 -12.91 7.75 4.26
N LYS A 80 -13.34 7.65 5.51
CA LYS A 80 -12.89 8.55 6.58
C LYS A 80 -11.53 8.05 7.07
N PRO A 81 -10.45 8.84 6.94
CA PRO A 81 -9.13 8.41 7.38
C PRO A 81 -9.10 8.27 8.90
N ASP A 82 -8.66 7.11 9.38
CA ASP A 82 -8.20 6.97 10.76
C ASP A 82 -6.73 7.38 10.78
N THR A 83 -6.46 8.59 11.30
CA THR A 83 -5.11 9.14 11.33
C THR A 83 -4.31 8.43 12.41
N THR A 84 -3.34 7.60 12.02
CA THR A 84 -2.32 7.06 12.93
C THR A 84 -1.01 7.80 12.75
N ASP A 85 -0.32 8.12 13.85
CA ASP A 85 0.95 8.86 13.83
C ASP A 85 2.11 8.05 13.18
N HIS A 86 1.97 6.74 13.07
CA HIS A 86 3.02 5.84 12.57
C HIS A 86 2.45 4.73 11.69
N VAL A 87 3.24 4.31 10.70
CA VAL A 87 2.88 3.19 9.84
C VAL A 87 3.04 1.88 10.63
N PRO A 88 1.99 1.05 10.78
CA PRO A 88 2.10 -0.18 11.54
C PRO A 88 3.16 -1.14 10.96
N ALA A 89 3.87 -1.86 11.83
CA ALA A 89 4.95 -2.77 11.42
C ALA A 89 4.50 -3.87 10.43
N TRP A 90 3.25 -4.31 10.49
CA TRP A 90 2.73 -5.31 9.55
C TRP A 90 2.70 -4.80 8.11
N VAL A 91 2.63 -3.48 7.89
CA VAL A 91 2.71 -2.88 6.56
C VAL A 91 4.11 -3.08 5.98
N LYS A 92 5.16 -2.97 6.81
CA LYS A 92 6.56 -3.20 6.40
C LYS A 92 6.80 -4.63 5.93
N ASN A 93 6.04 -5.60 6.44
CA ASN A 93 6.13 -6.99 5.97
C ASN A 93 5.64 -7.13 4.52
N ASN A 94 4.59 -6.40 4.13
CA ASN A 94 4.12 -6.40 2.74
C ASN A 94 5.18 -5.83 1.78
N ALA A 95 5.89 -4.78 2.21
CA ALA A 95 7.03 -4.24 1.47
C ALA A 95 8.18 -5.24 1.33
N GLY A 96 8.48 -6.01 2.38
CA GLY A 96 9.44 -7.11 2.32
C GLY A 96 9.03 -8.22 1.34
N TRP A 97 7.76 -8.65 1.38
CA TRP A 97 7.22 -9.63 0.44
C TRP A 97 7.31 -9.15 -1.01
N TRP A 98 6.99 -7.89 -1.26
CA TRP A 98 7.10 -7.30 -2.60
C TRP A 98 8.55 -7.20 -3.08
N ALA A 99 9.46 -6.72 -2.22
CA ALA A 99 10.88 -6.63 -2.54
C ALA A 99 11.50 -8.01 -2.80
N SER A 100 11.01 -9.05 -2.14
CA SER A 100 11.45 -10.45 -2.36
C SER A 100 10.75 -11.14 -3.54
N GLY A 101 9.81 -10.48 -4.21
CA GLY A 101 9.06 -11.04 -5.33
C GLY A 101 7.95 -12.03 -4.96
N GLN A 102 7.58 -12.12 -3.67
CA GLN A 102 6.48 -12.97 -3.20
C GLN A 102 5.11 -12.39 -3.57
N ILE A 103 4.99 -11.07 -3.69
CA ILE A 103 3.83 -10.39 -4.28
C ILE A 103 4.29 -9.54 -5.47
N ASN A 104 3.42 -9.42 -6.47
CA ASN A 104 3.71 -8.63 -7.67
C ASN A 104 3.45 -7.13 -7.44
N ASP A 105 3.87 -6.30 -8.40
CA ASP A 105 3.75 -4.84 -8.33
C ASP A 105 2.28 -4.41 -8.16
N GLN A 106 1.35 -5.03 -8.88
CA GLN A 106 -0.08 -4.70 -8.79
C GLN A 106 -0.64 -4.97 -7.39
N THR A 107 -0.34 -6.13 -6.80
CA THR A 107 -0.76 -6.47 -5.44
C THR A 107 -0.22 -5.48 -4.42
N PHE A 108 1.05 -5.08 -4.57
CA PHE A 108 1.67 -4.11 -3.69
C PHE A 108 1.05 -2.72 -3.82
N VAL A 109 0.83 -2.24 -5.05
CA VAL A 109 0.19 -0.94 -5.32
C VAL A 109 -1.24 -0.90 -4.81
N ASN A 110 -2.03 -1.96 -5.02
CA ASN A 110 -3.38 -2.07 -4.46
C ASN A 110 -3.37 -1.97 -2.93
N GLY A 111 -2.39 -2.61 -2.29
CA GLY A 111 -2.16 -2.49 -0.85
C GLY A 111 -1.86 -1.05 -0.43
N LEU A 112 -0.95 -0.36 -1.13
CA LEU A 112 -0.61 1.04 -0.84
C LEU A 112 -1.82 1.96 -1.00
N GLN A 113 -2.58 1.83 -2.09
CA GLN A 113 -3.80 2.60 -2.33
C GLN A 113 -4.78 2.43 -1.16
N TYR A 114 -5.06 1.19 -0.77
CA TYR A 114 -5.95 0.92 0.35
C TYR A 114 -5.45 1.54 1.66
N LEU A 115 -4.16 1.40 1.97
CA LEU A 115 -3.55 1.97 3.19
C LEU A 115 -3.63 3.49 3.24
N ILE A 116 -3.46 4.15 2.09
CA ILE A 116 -3.63 5.60 1.95
C ILE A 116 -5.09 5.99 2.18
N GLN A 117 -6.03 5.26 1.58
CA GLN A 117 -7.46 5.51 1.70
C GLN A 117 -7.96 5.43 3.15
N ILE A 118 -7.49 4.44 3.92
CA ILE A 118 -7.89 4.28 5.33
C ILE A 118 -7.09 5.17 6.29
N GLY A 119 -6.10 5.92 5.80
CA GLY A 119 -5.31 6.86 6.59
C GLY A 119 -4.14 6.25 7.38
N LEU A 120 -3.77 4.98 7.12
CA LEU A 120 -2.59 4.37 7.74
C LEU A 120 -1.28 4.83 7.08
N ILE A 121 -1.32 5.21 5.80
CA ILE A 121 -0.24 5.91 5.12
C ILE A 121 -0.76 7.30 4.76
N GLN A 122 -0.17 8.33 5.37
CA GLN A 122 -0.51 9.71 5.07
C GLN A 122 0.46 10.23 4.02
N VAL A 123 -0.06 10.65 2.87
CA VAL A 123 0.72 11.30 1.81
C VAL A 123 0.29 12.76 1.72
N GLN A 124 1.25 13.66 1.66
CA GLN A 124 0.99 15.06 1.37
C GLN A 124 0.75 15.18 -0.13
N GLN A 125 -0.50 15.02 -0.56
CA GLN A 125 -0.85 15.39 -1.93
C GLN A 125 -0.55 16.87 -2.08
N GLY A 126 0.41 17.21 -2.95
CA GLY A 126 0.81 18.58 -3.22
C GLY A 126 -0.38 19.41 -3.74
N GLY A 127 -1.17 19.95 -2.83
CA GLY A 127 -2.00 21.12 -3.11
C GLY A 127 -1.05 22.25 -3.43
N GLY A 128 -1.08 22.74 -4.67
CA GLY A 128 -0.16 23.75 -5.16
C GLY A 128 0.10 24.88 -4.16
N GLY A 129 1.36 25.08 -3.79
CA GLY A 129 1.71 26.13 -2.83
C GLY A 129 3.16 26.09 -2.35
N GLY A 130 4.09 26.53 -3.20
CA GLY A 130 5.24 27.34 -2.76
C GLY A 130 6.46 26.63 -2.16
N GLY A 131 7.52 26.53 -2.98
CA GLY A 131 8.81 27.18 -2.69
C GLY A 131 9.76 26.60 -1.65
N GLY A 132 10.96 26.23 -2.13
CA GLY A 132 12.23 26.27 -1.39
C GLY A 132 12.51 25.03 -0.53
N GLY A 133 13.68 24.41 -0.58
CA GLY A 133 14.94 24.79 -1.18
C GLY A 133 15.99 23.73 -0.84
N TYR A 134 17.00 23.69 -1.72
CA TYR A 134 18.28 22.96 -1.67
C TYR A 134 18.27 21.45 -1.43
#